data_AF-A0A4Q6EVS9-F1
#
_entry.id   AF-A0A4Q6EVS9-F1
#
_cell.length_a   1.000
_cell.length_b   1.000
_cell.length_c   1.000
_cell.angle_alpha   90.00
_cell.angle_beta   90.00
_cell.angle_gamma   90.00
#
_symmetry.space_group_name_H-M   'P 1'
#
loop_
_entity.id
_entity.type
_entity.pdbx_description
1 polymer ?
#
loop_
_entity_poly.entity_id
_entity_poly.type
_entity_poly.pdbx_seq_one_letter_code
_entity_poly.pdbx_strand_id
1 'polypeptide(L)'
;MKLAIALALTLLSNQALAAGEPGYGFDWFSPKSSCVKFEGTIAKGHPCKKGEVASSTGPMQRVCAAADKESEYLVFKTKKECQTELESQRANAP
;
A
#
# COMPACT_ATOMS: atom_id res chain seq x y z
N MET A 1 -16.31 45.33 -31.62
CA MET A 1 -15.24 44.86 -30.73
C MET A 1 -15.33 43.35 -30.63
N LYS A 2 -14.36 42.60 -31.17
CA LYS A 2 -14.32 41.13 -31.15
C LYS A 2 -13.55 40.70 -29.90
N LEU A 3 -14.19 40.07 -28.92
CA LEU A 3 -13.47 39.37 -27.86
C LEU A 3 -13.29 37.91 -28.29
N ALA A 4 -12.04 37.54 -28.53
CA ALA A 4 -11.61 36.16 -28.61
C ALA A 4 -11.49 35.63 -27.17
N ILE A 5 -12.24 34.59 -26.83
CA ILE A 5 -12.02 33.81 -25.61
C ILE A 5 -11.37 32.51 -26.07
N ALA A 6 -10.05 32.45 -25.92
CA ALA A 6 -9.29 31.22 -25.95
C ALA A 6 -8.89 30.90 -24.51
N LEU A 7 -9.39 29.80 -23.95
CA LEU A 7 -8.93 29.13 -22.72
C LEU A 7 -9.69 27.79 -22.67
N ALA A 8 -9.17 26.64 -22.26
CA ALA A 8 -7.85 26.08 -22.10
C ALA A 8 -8.11 24.61 -21.73
N LEU A 9 -7.33 23.71 -22.32
CA LEU A 9 -6.96 22.38 -21.86
C LEU A 9 -7.70 21.82 -20.62
N THR A 10 -8.48 20.76 -20.82
CA THR A 10 -8.55 19.67 -19.83
C THR A 10 -7.81 18.48 -20.40
N LEU A 11 -6.51 18.45 -20.11
CA LEU A 11 -5.71 17.24 -20.08
C LEU A 11 -6.41 16.27 -19.13
N LEU A 12 -7.13 15.30 -19.67
CA LEU A 12 -7.48 14.09 -18.94
C LEU A 12 -6.16 13.36 -18.67
N SER A 13 -5.50 13.79 -17.59
CA SER A 13 -4.34 13.15 -17.02
C SER A 13 -4.66 11.67 -16.89
N ASN A 14 -4.00 10.90 -17.75
CA ASN A 14 -3.98 9.46 -17.77
C ASN A 14 -3.31 9.02 -16.46
N GLN A 15 -4.05 9.11 -15.35
CA GLN A 15 -3.69 8.48 -14.10
C GLN A 15 -3.94 6.99 -14.31
N ALA A 16 -3.06 6.37 -15.11
CA ALA A 16 -2.80 4.95 -15.08
C ALA A 16 -2.28 4.68 -13.67
N LEU A 17 -3.27 4.54 -12.79
CA LEU A 17 -3.30 3.84 -11.54
C LEU A 17 -2.02 3.04 -11.41
N ALA A 18 -1.11 3.51 -10.56
CA ALA A 18 0.01 2.70 -10.13
C ALA A 18 -0.60 1.39 -9.64
N ALA A 19 -0.54 0.35 -10.48
CA ALA A 19 -0.90 -0.99 -10.09
C ALA A 19 0.11 -1.30 -8.99
N GLY A 20 -0.34 -1.18 -7.73
CA GLY A 20 0.49 -1.49 -6.58
C GLY A 20 1.09 -2.86 -6.86
N GLU A 21 2.43 -2.92 -6.88
CA GLU A 21 3.10 -4.10 -7.37
C GLU A 21 2.60 -5.33 -6.61
N PRO A 22 2.34 -6.44 -7.30
CA PRO A 22 1.74 -7.62 -6.69
C PRO A 22 2.59 -8.08 -5.50
N GLY A 23 1.93 -8.28 -4.36
CA GLY A 23 2.59 -8.71 -3.13
C GLY A 23 1.61 -9.37 -2.17
N TYR A 24 2.07 -9.59 -0.95
CA TYR A 24 1.25 -10.10 0.16
C TYR A 24 1.40 -9.17 1.34
N GLY A 25 0.32 -8.85 2.03
CA GLY A 25 0.39 -7.98 3.19
C GLY A 25 -0.70 -8.27 4.20
N PHE A 26 -0.53 -7.66 5.36
CA PHE A 26 -1.50 -7.66 6.44
C PHE A 26 -1.58 -6.26 7.02
N ASP A 27 -2.71 -5.94 7.64
CA ASP A 27 -2.94 -4.66 8.30
C ASP A 27 -2.25 -4.67 9.67
N TRP A 28 -1.26 -3.79 9.82
CA TRP A 28 -0.47 -3.58 11.03
C TRP A 28 -1.33 -3.15 12.21
N PHE A 29 -2.39 -2.37 11.97
CA PHE A 29 -3.28 -1.90 13.05
C PHE A 29 -4.29 -2.96 13.49
N SER A 30 -4.38 -4.08 12.77
CA SER A 30 -5.32 -5.15 13.07
C SER A 30 -4.58 -6.39 13.58
N PRO A 31 -4.56 -6.67 14.89
CA PRO A 31 -3.86 -7.85 15.45
C PRO A 31 -4.47 -9.19 15.00
N LYS A 32 -5.71 -9.16 14.49
CA LYS A 32 -6.42 -10.33 13.93
C LYS A 32 -6.24 -10.45 12.41
N SER A 33 -5.43 -9.59 11.79
CA SER A 33 -5.20 -9.62 10.36
C SER A 33 -4.57 -10.94 9.92
N SER A 34 -4.77 -11.27 8.65
CA SER A 34 -4.15 -12.40 7.96
C SER A 34 -3.39 -11.89 6.75
N CYS A 35 -2.36 -12.63 6.33
CA CYS A 35 -1.69 -12.36 5.07
C CYS A 35 -2.63 -12.56 3.88
N VAL A 36 -2.95 -11.46 3.21
CA VAL A 36 -3.76 -11.41 2.00
C VAL A 36 -2.91 -10.99 0.82
N LYS A 37 -3.37 -11.28 -0.40
CA LYS A 37 -2.73 -10.75 -1.60
C LYS A 37 -3.00 -9.24 -1.67
N PHE A 38 -1.93 -8.45 -1.74
CA PHE A 38 -2.01 -7.01 -1.82
C PHE A 38 -2.12 -6.59 -3.29
N GLU A 39 -3.35 -6.44 -3.76
CA GLU A 39 -3.66 -6.09 -5.15
C GLU A 39 -5.04 -5.43 -5.28
N GLY A 40 -5.41 -5.04 -6.50
CA GLY A 40 -6.76 -4.58 -6.82
C GLY A 40 -7.19 -3.38 -5.98
N THR A 41 -8.39 -3.46 -5.39
CA THR A 41 -8.97 -2.37 -4.58
C THR A 41 -8.16 -2.07 -3.32
N ILE A 42 -7.55 -3.09 -2.70
CA ILE A 42 -6.72 -2.90 -1.51
C ILE A 42 -5.52 -2.02 -1.87
N ALA A 43 -4.76 -2.39 -2.90
CA ALA A 43 -3.61 -1.62 -3.35
C ALA A 43 -3.97 -0.18 -3.80
N LYS A 44 -5.15 0.01 -4.42
CA LYS A 44 -5.64 1.34 -4.83
C LYS A 44 -5.99 2.23 -3.63
N GLY A 45 -6.53 1.65 -2.56
CA GLY A 45 -6.88 2.38 -1.34
C GLY A 45 -5.69 2.69 -0.43
N HIS A 46 -4.54 2.05 -0.67
CA HIS A 46 -3.36 2.11 0.21
C HIS A 46 -2.11 2.49 -0.60
N PRO A 47 -1.94 3.77 -0.95
CA PRO A 47 -0.74 4.22 -1.65
C PRO A 47 0.51 3.96 -0.82
N CYS A 48 1.45 3.21 -1.39
CA CYS A 48 2.73 2.92 -0.74
C CYS A 48 3.67 4.12 -0.80
N LYS A 49 4.30 4.45 0.32
CA LYS A 49 5.43 5.38 0.32
C LYS A 49 6.70 4.61 -0.07
N LYS A 50 7.55 5.21 -0.92
CA LYS A 50 8.90 4.68 -1.15
C LYS A 50 9.69 4.84 0.14
N GLY A 51 9.78 3.74 0.88
CA GLY A 51 10.48 3.62 2.14
C GLY A 51 10.41 2.16 2.51
N GLU A 52 11.49 1.44 2.23
CA GLU A 52 11.67 0.09 2.73
C GLU A 52 11.99 0.23 4.22
N VAL A 53 11.10 -0.27 5.09
CA VAL A 53 11.37 -0.30 6.53
C VAL A 53 11.95 -1.66 6.90
N ALA A 54 12.83 -1.65 7.89
CA ALA A 54 13.40 -2.89 8.43
C ALA A 54 12.27 -3.72 9.06
N SER A 55 12.14 -4.96 8.61
CA SER A 55 11.28 -5.98 9.22
C SER A 55 11.98 -6.60 10.43
N SER A 56 11.19 -7.04 11.41
CA SER A 56 11.68 -7.81 12.56
C SER A 56 12.27 -9.17 12.16
N THR A 57 11.93 -9.65 10.96
CA THR A 57 12.28 -10.97 10.42
C THR A 57 13.25 -10.92 9.25
N GLY A 58 13.73 -9.73 8.86
CA GLY A 58 14.84 -9.55 7.92
C GLY A 58 14.50 -8.89 6.57
N PRO A 59 13.44 -9.27 5.83
CA PRO A 59 13.20 -8.71 4.50
C PRO A 59 12.63 -7.28 4.57
N MET A 60 13.13 -6.40 3.71
CA MET A 60 12.59 -5.05 3.55
C MET A 60 11.09 -5.11 3.21
N GLN A 61 10.27 -4.40 3.99
CA GLN A 61 8.82 -4.32 3.79
C GLN A 61 8.43 -2.92 3.33
N ARG A 62 7.40 -2.83 2.48
CA ARG A 62 6.82 -1.55 2.08
C ARG A 62 5.64 -1.23 2.98
N VAL A 63 5.53 0.03 3.39
CA VAL A 63 4.40 0.52 4.18
C VAL A 63 3.41 1.23 3.26
N CYS A 64 2.18 0.75 3.26
CA CYS A 64 1.11 1.21 2.39
C CYS A 64 -0.12 1.56 3.25
N ALA A 65 -0.32 2.84 3.50
CA ALA A 65 -1.35 3.33 4.42
C ALA A 65 -2.56 3.87 3.65
N ALA A 66 -3.76 3.68 4.20
CA ALA A 66 -4.96 4.35 3.72
C ALA A 66 -4.86 5.87 3.94
N ALA A 67 -5.59 6.65 3.14
CA ALA A 67 -5.55 8.12 3.20
C ALA A 67 -6.07 8.66 4.55
N ASP A 68 -7.04 7.98 5.14
CA ASP A 68 -7.62 8.25 6.47
C ASP A 68 -6.76 7.71 7.63
N LYS A 69 -5.73 6.91 7.32
CA LYS A 69 -4.84 6.24 8.29
C LYS A 69 -5.54 5.23 9.20
N GLU A 70 -6.73 4.75 8.84
CA GLU A 70 -7.41 3.71 9.63
C GLU A 70 -6.78 2.33 9.45
N SER A 71 -6.06 2.11 8.34
CA SER A 71 -5.34 0.88 8.05
C SER A 71 -3.94 1.16 7.47
N GLU A 72 -2.99 0.31 7.85
CA GLU A 72 -1.61 0.37 7.36
C GLU A 72 -1.14 -1.03 7.00
N TYR A 73 -0.96 -1.29 5.70
CA TYR A 73 -0.47 -2.57 5.24
C TYR A 73 1.06 -2.60 5.21
N LEU A 74 1.61 -3.62 5.84
CA LEU A 74 2.96 -4.07 5.52
C LEU A 74 2.90 -5.01 4.33
N VAL A 75 3.61 -4.69 3.26
CA VAL A 75 3.58 -5.44 2.01
C VAL A 75 4.93 -6.06 1.71
N PHE A 76 4.91 -7.37 1.51
CA PHE A 76 6.02 -8.25 1.23
C PHE A 76 5.93 -8.79 -0.19
N LYS A 77 7.06 -9.24 -0.72
CA LYS A 77 7.13 -9.83 -2.06
C LYS A 77 6.45 -11.21 -2.10
N THR A 78 6.60 -12.00 -1.04
CA THR A 78 6.08 -13.37 -0.98
C THR A 78 5.13 -13.58 0.19
N LYS A 79 4.23 -14.57 0.04
CA LYS A 79 3.31 -14.98 1.12
C LYS A 79 4.07 -15.47 2.35
N LYS A 80 5.19 -16.17 2.15
CA LYS A 80 6.02 -16.71 3.24
C LYS A 80 6.59 -15.59 4.10
N GLU A 81 7.18 -14.57 3.50
CA GLU A 81 7.72 -13.40 4.22
C GLU A 81 6.62 -12.69 5.03
N CYS A 82 5.45 -12.48 4.41
CA CYS A 82 4.31 -11.92 5.11
C CYS A 82 3.91 -12.75 6.34
N GLN A 83 3.80 -14.08 6.19
CA GLN A 83 3.40 -14.98 7.27
C GLN A 83 4.43 -14.97 8.40
N THR A 84 5.72 -15.00 8.06
CA THR A 84 6.81 -14.95 9.04
C THR A 84 6.79 -13.64 9.84
N GLU A 85 6.58 -12.48 9.22
CA GLU A 85 6.44 -11.22 9.96
C GLU A 85 5.18 -11.20 10.83
N LEU A 86 4.03 -11.64 10.30
CA LEU A 86 2.77 -11.67 11.04
C LEU A 86 2.86 -12.57 12.28
N GLU A 87 3.51 -13.73 12.16
CA GLU A 87 3.79 -14.63 13.30
C GLU A 87 4.74 -13.99 14.30
N SER A 88 5.81 -13.34 13.83
CA SER A 88 6.75 -12.62 14.69
C SER A 88 6.06 -11.50 15.46
N GLN A 89 5.20 -10.70 14.81
CA GLN A 89 4.44 -9.67 15.49
C GLN A 89 3.48 -10.22 16.52
N ARG A 90 2.75 -11.30 16.21
CA ARG A 90 1.86 -11.95 17.17
C ARG A 90 2.62 -12.50 18.37
N ALA A 91 3.86 -12.97 18.18
CA ALA A 91 4.71 -13.45 19.25
C ALA A 91 5.27 -12.32 20.13
N ASN A 92 5.42 -11.10 19.58
CA ASN A 92 5.98 -9.94 20.27
C ASN A 92 4.92 -8.89 20.68
N ALA A 93 3.64 -9.11 20.36
CA ALA A 93 2.55 -8.26 20.78
C ALA A 93 2.36 -8.37 22.30
N PRO A 94 2.25 -7.26 23.04
CA PRO A 94 2.06 -7.25 24.49
C PRO A 94 0.70 -7.82 24.92
#